data_AF-A0A6B3AW01-F1
#
_entry.id   AF-A0A6B3AW01-F1
#
_cell.length_a   1.000
_cell.length_b   1.000
_cell.length_c   1.000
_cell.angle_alpha   90.00
_cell.angle_beta   90.00
_cell.angle_gamma   90.00
#
_symmetry.space_group_name_H-M   'P 1'
#
loop_
_entity.id
_entity.type
_entity.pdbx_description
1 polymer ?
#
loop_
_entity_poly.entity_id
_entity_poly.type
_entity_poly.pdbx_seq_one_letter_code
_entity_poly.pdbx_strand_id
1 'polypeptide(L)' 'MTDRALAVVRAGALTTVQDQGRPGHAHLGVPRSGALDAPAAALVNRLVGNAPDAA' A
#
# COMPACT_ATOMS: atom_id res chain seq x y z
N MET A 1 0.53 19.30 -17.47
CA MET A 1 0.34 18.22 -16.48
C MET A 1 0.06 18.90 -15.15
N THR A 2 -1.18 18.87 -14.67
CA THR A 2 -1.45 19.32 -13.30
C THR A 2 -0.94 18.22 -12.38
N ASP A 3 0.16 18.48 -11.68
CA ASP A 3 0.74 17.51 -10.75
C ASP A 3 -0.25 17.27 -9.61
N ARG A 4 -1.00 16.16 -9.68
CA ARG A 4 -1.79 15.66 -8.57
C ARG A 4 -0.85 14.91 -7.64
N ALA A 5 -0.35 15.61 -6.64
CA ALA A 5 0.57 15.07 -5.64
C ALA A 5 0.14 15.48 -4.23
N LEU A 6 0.62 14.74 -3.24
CA LEU A 6 0.48 15.06 -1.82
C LEU A 6 1.85 15.54 -1.28
N ALA A 7 1.83 16.56 -0.41
CA ALA A 7 3.03 17.03 0.28
C ALA A 7 3.12 16.40 1.68
N VAL A 8 4.21 15.69 1.96
CA VAL A 8 4.50 15.17 3.31
C VAL A 8 5.03 16.30 4.18
N VAL A 9 4.16 16.94 4.96
CA VAL A 9 4.56 18.02 5.88
C VAL A 9 5.28 17.51 7.13
N ARG A 10 5.04 16.24 7.51
CA ARG A 10 5.69 15.53 8.61
C ARG A 10 5.58 14.03 8.42
N ALA A 11 6.70 13.30 8.46
CA ALA A 11 6.69 11.84 8.43
C ALA A 11 6.48 11.24 9.84
N GLY A 12 5.81 10.09 9.91
CA GLY A 12 5.75 9.25 11.12
C GLY A 12 7.03 8.41 11.29
N ALA A 13 7.03 7.50 12.27
CA ALA A 13 8.19 6.64 12.54
C ALA A 13 8.56 5.73 11.35
N LEU A 14 7.54 5.20 10.65
CA LEU A 14 7.70 4.40 9.44
C LEU A 14 6.43 4.51 8.60
N THR A 15 6.37 5.52 7.74
CA THR A 15 5.26 5.72 6.79
C THR A 15 5.67 5.18 5.42
N THR A 16 4.96 4.16 4.93
CA THR A 16 5.26 3.51 3.66
C THR A 16 4.01 3.42 2.80
N VAL A 17 4.15 3.54 1.48
CA VAL A 17 3.12 3.13 0.52
C VAL A 17 3.05 1.61 0.51
N GLN A 18 1.84 1.03 0.56
CA GLN A 18 1.63 -0.41 0.58
C GLN A 18 0.46 -0.79 -0.32
N ASP A 19 0.66 -1.87 -1.07
CA ASP A 19 -0.35 -2.52 -1.90
C ASP A 19 -0.64 -3.94 -1.37
N GLN A 20 -1.12 -4.84 -2.24
CA GLN A 20 -1.35 -6.25 -1.92
C GLN A 20 -0.06 -7.09 -1.79
N GLY A 21 1.11 -6.48 -2.01
CA GLY A 21 2.40 -7.12 -1.92
C GLY A 21 2.76 -7.95 -3.14
N ARG A 22 3.66 -8.92 -2.94
CA ARG A 22 4.34 -9.71 -3.97
C ARG A 22 4.38 -11.20 -3.62
N PRO A 23 3.21 -11.87 -3.56
CA PRO A 23 3.15 -13.32 -3.34
C PRO A 23 3.82 -14.10 -4.49
N GLY A 24 4.18 -15.37 -4.24
CA GLY A 24 4.75 -16.28 -5.26
C GLY A 24 6.28 -16.18 -5.47
N HIS A 25 6.92 -15.10 -5.03
CA HIS A 25 8.34 -14.84 -5.30
C HIS A 25 9.30 -15.25 -4.17
N ALA A 26 8.80 -15.96 -3.14
CA ALA A 26 9.60 -16.36 -1.98
C ALA A 26 10.79 -17.26 -2.36
N HIS A 27 10.66 -18.06 -3.42
CA HIS A 27 11.74 -18.91 -3.95
C HIS A 27 12.93 -18.12 -4.50
N LEU A 28 12.74 -16.83 -4.78
CA LEU A 28 13.79 -15.88 -5.20
C LEU A 28 14.30 -15.03 -4.02
N GLY A 29 13.85 -15.32 -2.78
CA GLY A 29 14.17 -14.53 -1.60
C GLY A 29 13.37 -13.23 -1.47
N VAL A 30 12.32 -13.03 -2.27
CA VAL A 30 11.49 -11.82 -2.20
C VAL A 30 10.40 -11.99 -1.14
N PRO A 31 10.33 -11.11 -0.11
CA PRO A 31 9.31 -11.22 0.93
C PRO A 31 7.95 -10.76 0.43
N ARG A 32 6.86 -11.27 1.03
CA ARG A 32 5.47 -10.98 0.64
C ARG A 32 5.14 -9.48 0.64
N SER A 33 5.64 -8.70 1.60
CA SER A 33 5.28 -7.28 1.78
C SER A 33 3.76 -7.06 1.89
N GLY A 34 3.28 -5.90 1.42
CA GLY A 34 1.92 -5.43 1.57
C GLY A 34 1.67 -4.83 2.95
N ALA A 35 0.44 -4.36 3.13
CA ALA A 35 -0.02 -3.86 4.42
C ALA A 35 0.11 -4.96 5.50
N LEU A 36 0.65 -4.59 6.67
CA LEU A 36 0.74 -5.50 7.81
C LEU A 36 -0.65 -6.00 8.28
N ASP A 37 -1.64 -5.11 8.24
CA ASP A 37 -3.06 -5.40 8.47
C ASP A 37 -3.82 -5.33 7.12
N ALA A 38 -3.83 -6.45 6.40
CA ALA A 38 -4.47 -6.54 5.10
C ALA A 38 -6.00 -6.32 5.15
N PRO A 39 -6.76 -6.86 6.14
CA PRO A 39 -8.18 -6.55 6.27
C PRO A 39 -8.47 -5.06 6.43
N ALA A 40 -7.70 -4.33 7.25
CA ALA A 40 -7.88 -2.90 7.43
C ALA A 40 -7.56 -2.11 6.15
N ALA A 41 -6.47 -2.44 5.45
CA ALA A 41 -6.12 -1.82 4.17
C ALA A 41 -7.21 -2.03 3.11
N ALA A 42 -7.74 -3.26 3.01
CA ALA A 42 -8.83 -3.57 2.10
C ALA A 42 -10.12 -2.81 2.43
N LEU A 43 -10.44 -2.62 3.72
CA LEU A 43 -11.59 -1.82 4.15
C LEU A 43 -11.44 -0.36 3.70
N VAL A 44 -10.29 0.27 3.95
CA VAL A 44 -10.06 1.68 3.61
C VAL A 44 -10.14 1.91 2.10
N ASN A 45 -9.52 1.05 1.30
CA ASN A 45 -9.63 1.14 -0.16
C ASN A 45 -11.09 1.04 -0.63
N ARG A 46 -11.88 0.11 -0.08
CA ARG A 46 -13.31 0.02 -0.41
C ARG A 46 -14.10 1.27 0.00
N LEU A 47 -13.80 1.86 1.15
CA LEU A 47 -14.49 3.06 1.63
C LEU A 47 -14.33 4.26 0.70
N VAL A 48 -13.21 4.36 -0.02
CA VAL A 48 -12.96 5.42 -1.01
C VAL A 48 -13.26 4.99 -2.46
N GLY A 49 -13.80 3.78 -2.67
CA GLY A 49 -14.15 3.27 -3.99
C GLY A 49 -12.95 2.83 -4.84
N ASN A 50 -11.79 2.61 -4.23
CA ASN A 50 -10.60 2.13 -4.94
C ASN A 50 -10.74 0.65 -5.32
N ALA A 51 -10.05 0.26 -6.39
CA ALA A 51 -9.84 -1.15 -6.72
C ALA A 51 -9.04 -1.87 -5.62
N PRO A 52 -9.23 -3.19 -5.42
CA PRO A 52 -8.55 -3.93 -4.37
C PRO A 52 -7.01 -3.91 -4.43
N ASP A 53 -6.45 -3.66 -5.61
CA ASP A 53 -5.02 -3.60 -5.90
C ASP A 53 -4.43 -2.18 -5.87
N ALA A 54 -5.21 -1.18 -5.44
CA ALA A 54 -4.72 0.18 -5.26
C ALA A 54 -3.69 0.30 -4.11
N ALA A 55 -2.72 1.20 -4.29
CA ALA A 55 -1.59 1.48 -3.40
C ALA A 55 -1.71 2.83 -2.68
#